data_AF-A0A553G112-F1
#
_entry.id   AF-A0A553G112-F1
#
_cell.length_a   1.000
_cell.length_b   1.000
_cell.length_c   1.000
_cell.angle_alpha   90.00
_cell.angle_beta   90.00
_cell.angle_gamma   90.00
#
_symmetry.space_group_name_H-M   'P 1'
#
loop_
_entity.id
_entity.type
_entity.pdbx_description
1 polymer ?
#
loop_
_entity_poly.entity_id
_entity_poly.type
_entity_poly.pdbx_seq_one_letter_code
_entity_poly.pdbx_strand_id
1 'polypeptide(L)'
;MMNKPQKIIEELLIILLGLRMNILNPETIVSYADHIICSDENPDSLFIDLSLSSKNKNEMIHHLHTYIELNKTHIDQNRVLSIIKILNKEKIFNLESTVMVLYRLNNEIEIYGFERNVIYRLDDQYYLVSNKIVMQTMDELETEIFDFLSNYSEKSEILNILNC
;
A
#
# COMPACT_ATOMS: atom_id res chain seq x y z
N MET A 1 -12.35 -21.34 -2.68
CA MET A 1 -12.66 -20.78 -1.34
C MET A 1 -11.67 -19.66 -1.04
N MET A 2 -12.01 -18.41 -1.35
CA MET A 2 -11.22 -17.26 -0.90
C MET A 2 -11.24 -17.21 0.63
N ASN A 3 -10.09 -17.54 1.23
CA ASN A 3 -9.89 -17.52 2.67
C ASN A 3 -9.77 -16.06 3.15
N LYS A 4 -10.83 -15.59 3.81
CA LYS A 4 -10.94 -14.45 4.76
C LYS A 4 -10.88 -13.03 4.15
N PRO A 5 -12.01 -12.29 4.19
CA PRO A 5 -12.12 -10.85 3.82
C PRO A 5 -11.03 -9.98 4.46
N GLN A 6 -10.52 -10.36 5.62
CA GLN A 6 -9.51 -9.58 6.34
C GLN A 6 -8.19 -9.44 5.58
N LYS A 7 -7.75 -10.48 4.84
CA LYS A 7 -6.46 -10.47 4.12
C LYS A 7 -6.43 -9.50 2.94
N ILE A 8 -7.57 -9.32 2.29
CA ILE A 8 -7.68 -8.44 1.11
C ILE A 8 -7.78 -6.98 1.53
N ILE A 9 -8.32 -6.69 2.72
CA ILE A 9 -8.46 -5.32 3.23
C ILE A 9 -7.11 -4.62 3.40
N GLU A 10 -6.07 -5.32 3.87
CA GLU A 10 -4.72 -4.72 4.00
C GLU A 10 -4.10 -4.40 2.64
N GLU A 11 -4.34 -5.24 1.63
CA GLU A 11 -3.86 -5.03 0.26
C GLU A 11 -4.62 -3.88 -0.40
N LEU A 12 -5.96 -3.86 -0.27
CA LEU A 12 -6.81 -2.78 -0.74
C LEU A 12 -6.47 -1.44 -0.07
N LEU A 13 -6.06 -1.45 1.21
CA LEU A 13 -5.63 -0.24 1.91
C LEU A 13 -4.37 0.34 1.27
N ILE A 14 -3.38 -0.49 0.96
CA ILE A 14 -2.16 -0.04 0.28
C ILE A 14 -2.46 0.43 -1.14
N ILE A 15 -3.37 -0.23 -1.85
CA ILE A 15 -3.85 0.22 -3.16
C ILE A 15 -4.53 1.59 -3.06
N LEU A 16 -5.40 1.79 -2.08
CA LEU A 16 -6.08 3.07 -1.80
C LEU A 16 -5.08 4.19 -1.55
N LEU A 17 -4.06 3.95 -0.70
CA LEU A 17 -3.00 4.91 -0.43
C LEU A 17 -2.18 5.22 -1.69
N GLY A 18 -1.78 4.18 -2.43
CA GLY A 18 -1.07 4.32 -3.69
C GLY A 18 -1.85 5.16 -4.72
N LEU A 19 -3.16 4.92 -4.85
CA LEU A 19 -4.04 5.73 -5.69
C LEU A 19 -4.11 7.17 -5.18
N ARG A 20 -4.47 7.41 -3.91
CA ARG A 20 -4.59 8.78 -3.34
C ARG A 20 -3.34 9.63 -3.61
N MET A 21 -2.17 9.00 -3.60
CA MET A 21 -0.88 9.65 -3.73
C MET A 21 -0.33 9.71 -5.16
N ASN A 22 -1.08 9.22 -6.17
CA ASN A 22 -0.64 9.09 -7.57
C ASN A 22 0.56 8.16 -7.76
N ILE A 23 0.80 7.23 -6.85
CA ILE A 23 1.85 6.21 -6.99
C ILE A 23 1.35 5.07 -7.88
N LEU A 24 0.09 4.68 -7.71
CA LEU A 24 -0.60 3.71 -8.56
C LEU A 24 -1.52 4.43 -9.53
N ASN A 25 -1.62 3.91 -10.75
CA ASN A 25 -2.52 4.42 -11.77
C ASN A 25 -3.87 3.67 -11.71
N PRO A 26 -4.99 4.32 -12.09
CA PRO A 26 -6.30 3.66 -12.17
C PRO A 26 -6.32 2.43 -13.07
N GLU A 27 -5.60 2.45 -14.19
CA GLU A 27 -5.62 1.39 -15.20
C GLU A 27 -5.13 0.04 -14.64
N THR A 28 -4.07 0.04 -13.84
CA THR A 28 -3.55 -1.14 -13.14
C THR A 28 -4.61 -1.73 -12.20
N ILE A 29 -5.40 -0.88 -11.54
CA ILE A 29 -6.44 -1.33 -10.61
C ILE A 29 -7.65 -1.90 -11.37
N VAL A 30 -7.98 -1.34 -12.53
CA VAL A 30 -9.00 -1.91 -13.44
C VAL A 30 -8.57 -3.28 -13.95
N SER A 31 -7.34 -3.40 -14.49
CA SER A 31 -6.82 -4.68 -14.98
C SER A 31 -6.86 -5.76 -13.90
N TYR A 32 -6.50 -5.39 -12.66
CA TYR A 32 -6.62 -6.27 -11.51
C TYR A 32 -8.06 -6.68 -11.23
N ALA A 33 -8.99 -5.73 -11.20
CA ALA A 33 -10.40 -6.00 -10.96
C ALA A 33 -10.99 -6.93 -12.03
N ASP A 34 -10.66 -6.68 -13.31
CA ASP A 34 -11.06 -7.52 -14.45
C ASP A 34 -10.52 -8.95 -14.32
N HIS A 35 -9.26 -9.10 -13.89
CA HIS A 35 -8.66 -10.41 -13.66
C HIS A 35 -9.41 -11.20 -12.59
N ILE A 36 -9.78 -10.57 -11.47
CA ILE A 36 -10.60 -11.22 -10.42
C ILE A 36 -11.97 -11.62 -10.96
N ILE A 37 -12.66 -10.71 -11.65
CA ILE A 37 -13.98 -10.98 -12.23
C ILE A 37 -13.94 -12.18 -13.17
N CYS A 38 -12.87 -12.32 -13.96
CA CYS A 38 -12.72 -13.43 -14.90
C CYS A 38 -12.30 -14.75 -14.23
N SER A 39 -11.69 -14.69 -13.04
CA SER A 39 -11.08 -15.85 -12.37
C SER A 39 -11.94 -16.41 -11.23
N ASP A 40 -12.84 -15.61 -10.66
CA ASP A 40 -13.78 -16.03 -9.63
C ASP A 40 -15.16 -16.32 -10.23
N GLU A 41 -15.80 -17.42 -9.84
CA GLU A 41 -17.17 -17.75 -10.26
C GLU A 41 -18.22 -16.81 -9.63
N ASN A 42 -17.90 -16.19 -8.48
CA ASN A 42 -18.76 -15.24 -7.78
C ASN A 42 -17.93 -14.07 -7.24
N PRO A 43 -17.44 -13.16 -8.10
CA PRO A 43 -16.60 -12.04 -7.67
C PRO A 43 -17.39 -11.09 -6.75
N ASP A 44 -16.69 -10.52 -5.77
CA ASP A 44 -17.25 -9.47 -4.90
C ASP A 44 -17.65 -8.25 -5.74
N SER A 45 -18.79 -7.64 -5.42
CA SER A 45 -19.32 -6.44 -6.08
C SER A 45 -18.31 -5.29 -6.15
N LEU A 46 -17.40 -5.18 -5.17
CA LEU A 46 -16.33 -4.19 -5.22
C LEU A 46 -15.52 -4.28 -6.52
N PHE A 47 -15.13 -5.49 -6.94
CA PHE A 47 -14.28 -5.63 -8.13
C PHE A 47 -15.04 -5.25 -9.39
N ILE A 48 -16.34 -5.55 -9.44
CA ILE A 48 -17.22 -5.09 -10.53
C ILE A 48 -17.25 -3.56 -10.58
N ASP A 49 -17.46 -2.90 -9.43
CA ASP A 49 -17.50 -1.44 -9.35
C ASP A 49 -16.15 -0.81 -9.74
N LEU A 50 -15.03 -1.41 -9.34
CA LEU A 50 -13.68 -0.95 -9.72
C LEU A 50 -13.41 -1.09 -11.21
N SER A 51 -13.78 -2.21 -11.82
CA SER A 51 -13.68 -2.44 -13.27
C SER A 51 -14.45 -1.37 -14.07
N LEU A 52 -15.68 -1.07 -13.62
CA LEU A 52 -16.54 -0.07 -14.27
C LEU A 52 -16.06 1.38 -14.05
N SER A 53 -15.25 1.63 -13.02
CA SER A 53 -14.73 2.96 -12.65
C SER A 53 -13.52 3.42 -13.48
N SER A 54 -13.23 2.79 -14.61
CA SER A 54 -11.97 2.86 -15.38
C SER A 54 -11.44 4.23 -15.82
N LYS A 55 -12.20 5.31 -15.60
CA LYS A 55 -11.78 6.68 -15.93
C LYS A 55 -11.94 7.67 -14.79
N ASN A 56 -12.35 7.21 -13.61
CA ASN A 56 -12.64 8.09 -12.50
C ASN A 56 -11.90 7.61 -11.24
N LYS A 57 -10.66 8.07 -11.11
CA LYS A 57 -9.81 7.83 -9.94
C LYS A 57 -10.52 8.13 -8.62
N ASN A 58 -11.32 9.20 -8.56
CA ASN A 58 -12.00 9.60 -7.32
C ASN A 58 -13.12 8.62 -6.95
N GLU A 59 -13.80 8.07 -7.94
CA GLU A 59 -14.82 7.03 -7.76
C GLU A 59 -14.18 5.72 -7.30
N MET A 60 -13.05 5.31 -7.89
CA MET A 60 -12.28 4.15 -7.39
C MET A 60 -11.84 4.34 -5.93
N ILE A 61 -11.32 5.52 -5.59
CA ILE A 61 -10.96 5.87 -4.21
C ILE A 61 -12.18 5.76 -3.30
N HIS A 62 -13.34 6.23 -3.74
CA HIS A 62 -14.58 6.18 -2.97
C HIS A 62 -15.05 4.74 -2.73
N HIS A 63 -15.05 3.89 -3.76
CA HIS A 63 -15.44 2.47 -3.66
C HIS A 63 -14.50 1.70 -2.73
N LEU A 64 -13.19 1.84 -2.92
CA LEU A 64 -12.18 1.21 -2.06
C LEU A 64 -12.34 1.64 -0.60
N HIS A 65 -12.43 2.95 -0.36
CA HIS A 65 -12.58 3.49 0.98
C HIS A 65 -13.86 2.99 1.66
N THR A 66 -14.99 3.02 0.95
CA THR A 66 -16.28 2.56 1.48
C THR A 66 -16.23 1.07 1.81
N TYR A 67 -15.68 0.24 0.92
CA TYR A 67 -15.53 -1.18 1.17
C TYR A 67 -14.61 -1.47 2.36
N ILE A 68 -13.47 -0.78 2.43
CA ILE A 68 -12.54 -0.91 3.56
C ILE A 68 -13.26 -0.58 4.86
N GLU A 69 -13.89 0.59 4.98
CA GLU A 69 -14.55 1.02 6.21
C GLU A 69 -15.69 0.08 6.64
N LEU A 70 -16.45 -0.48 5.70
CA LEU A 70 -17.53 -1.43 6.02
C LEU A 70 -17.02 -2.79 6.51
N ASN A 71 -15.82 -3.21 6.09
CA ASN A 71 -15.28 -4.54 6.35
C ASN A 71 -14.09 -4.54 7.33
N LYS A 72 -13.61 -3.35 7.73
CA LYS A 72 -12.47 -3.16 8.63
C LYS A 72 -12.86 -3.57 10.05
N THR A 73 -12.39 -4.74 10.47
CA THR A 73 -12.54 -5.24 11.84
C THR A 73 -11.25 -5.07 12.64
N HIS A 74 -10.11 -5.45 12.05
CA HIS A 74 -8.77 -5.24 12.58
C HIS A 74 -7.77 -5.34 11.42
N ILE A 75 -6.86 -4.36 11.31
CA ILE A 75 -5.78 -4.36 10.31
C ILE A 75 -4.48 -4.76 10.98
N ASP A 76 -3.84 -5.81 10.49
CA ASP A 76 -2.55 -6.27 11.00
C ASP A 76 -1.43 -5.37 10.46
N GLN A 77 -0.87 -4.51 11.33
CA GLN A 77 0.23 -3.60 10.98
C GLN A 77 1.42 -4.33 10.35
N ASN A 78 1.76 -5.54 10.82
CA ASN A 78 2.93 -6.27 10.33
C ASN A 78 2.71 -6.76 8.91
N ARG A 79 1.47 -7.16 8.60
CA ARG A 79 1.09 -7.54 7.24
C ARG A 79 1.13 -6.33 6.31
N VAL A 80 0.62 -5.16 6.73
CA VAL A 80 0.71 -3.94 5.93
C VAL A 80 2.16 -3.55 5.66
N LEU A 81 3.03 -3.59 6.67
CA LEU A 81 4.47 -3.31 6.50
C LEU A 81 5.14 -4.34 5.57
N SER A 82 4.72 -5.61 5.63
CA SER A 82 5.21 -6.63 4.68
C SER A 82 4.78 -6.37 3.24
N ILE A 83 3.59 -5.80 3.03
CA ILE A 83 3.10 -5.39 1.70
C ILE A 83 3.97 -4.25 1.17
N ILE A 84 4.22 -3.22 1.99
CA ILE A 84 5.08 -2.09 1.62
C ILE A 84 6.49 -2.56 1.28
N LYS A 85 7.06 -3.49 2.07
CA LYS A 85 8.35 -4.14 1.77
C LYS A 85 8.36 -4.76 0.38
N ILE A 86 7.34 -5.53 0.04
CA ILE A 86 7.23 -6.21 -1.25
C ILE A 86 7.17 -5.18 -2.39
N LEU A 87 6.33 -4.15 -2.27
CA LEU A 87 6.21 -3.11 -3.30
C LEU A 87 7.49 -2.27 -3.46
N ASN A 88 8.21 -2.02 -2.38
CA ASN A 88 9.51 -1.33 -2.42
C ASN A 88 10.58 -2.18 -3.10
N LYS A 89 10.65 -3.48 -2.76
CA LYS A 89 11.60 -4.44 -3.35
C LYS A 89 11.41 -4.59 -4.85
N GLU A 90 10.17 -4.68 -5.32
CA GLU A 90 9.83 -4.74 -6.75
C GLU A 90 9.88 -3.37 -7.46
N LYS A 91 10.29 -2.32 -6.76
CA LYS A 91 10.38 -0.93 -7.28
C LYS A 91 9.06 -0.37 -7.82
N ILE A 92 7.93 -0.96 -7.43
CA ILE A 92 6.59 -0.35 -7.61
C ILE A 92 6.52 0.93 -6.79
N PHE A 93 7.00 0.88 -5.54
CA PHE A 93 7.25 2.06 -4.73
C PHE A 93 8.75 2.37 -4.74
N ASN A 94 9.10 3.58 -5.19
CA ASN A 94 10.45 4.10 -5.01
C ASN A 94 10.64 4.60 -3.56
N LEU A 95 11.83 5.12 -3.24
CA LEU A 95 12.17 5.65 -1.92
C LEU A 95 11.14 6.67 -1.41
N GLU A 96 10.87 7.71 -2.19
CA GLU A 96 9.91 8.77 -1.86
C GLU A 96 8.51 8.21 -1.59
N SER A 97 7.99 7.43 -2.53
CA SER A 97 6.68 6.78 -2.43
C SER A 97 6.58 5.90 -1.18
N THR A 98 7.65 5.18 -0.85
CA THR A 98 7.70 4.30 0.32
C THR A 98 7.62 5.11 1.62
N VAL A 99 8.43 6.16 1.76
CA VAL A 99 8.40 7.07 2.92
C VAL A 99 7.02 7.70 3.07
N MET A 100 6.48 8.25 1.98
CA MET A 100 5.19 8.92 2.02
C MET A 100 4.06 7.93 2.38
N VAL A 101 4.08 6.70 1.87
CA VAL A 101 3.05 5.68 2.20
C VAL A 101 3.17 5.27 3.68
N LEU A 102 4.38 5.02 4.17
CA LEU A 102 4.62 4.72 5.58
C LEU A 102 4.09 5.83 6.48
N TYR A 103 4.41 7.09 6.16
CA TYR A 103 3.92 8.24 6.91
C TYR A 103 2.39 8.36 6.88
N ARG A 104 1.78 8.21 5.70
CA ARG A 104 0.32 8.31 5.53
C ARG A 104 -0.43 7.18 6.22
N LEU A 105 0.17 5.99 6.29
CA LEU A 105 -0.40 4.82 6.95
C LEU A 105 -0.74 5.09 8.42
N ASN A 106 0.04 5.94 9.12
CA ASN A 106 -0.26 6.37 10.50
C ASN A 106 -1.64 7.06 10.65
N ASN A 107 -2.24 7.57 9.58
CA ASN A 107 -3.57 8.17 9.61
C ASN A 107 -4.69 7.15 9.32
N GLU A 108 -4.36 6.02 8.70
CA GLU A 108 -5.34 5.02 8.28
C GLU A 108 -5.46 3.87 9.28
N ILE A 109 -4.35 3.54 9.96
CA ILE A 109 -4.30 2.48 10.96
C ILE A 109 -3.53 2.94 12.19
N GLU A 110 -3.84 2.29 13.31
CA GLU A 110 -3.12 2.53 14.54
C GLU A 110 -1.76 1.83 14.49
N ILE A 111 -0.70 2.59 14.25
CA ILE A 111 0.69 2.14 14.40
C ILE A 111 1.20 2.61 15.76
N TYR A 112 1.79 1.68 16.52
CA TYR A 112 2.25 1.94 17.89
C TYR A 112 3.74 1.68 18.07
N GLY A 113 4.29 2.17 19.19
CA GLY A 113 5.59 1.75 19.68
C GLY A 113 6.76 2.11 18.76
N PHE A 114 7.61 1.12 18.50
CA PHE A 114 8.85 1.26 17.75
C PHE A 114 8.61 1.68 16.30
N GLU A 115 7.66 1.03 15.62
CA GLU A 115 7.29 1.28 14.23
C GLU A 115 6.94 2.75 14.00
N ARG A 116 6.07 3.30 14.85
CA ARG A 116 5.61 4.69 14.72
C ARG A 116 6.78 5.67 14.81
N ASN A 117 7.68 5.45 15.77
CA ASN A 117 8.85 6.30 15.98
C ASN A 117 9.81 6.23 14.77
N VAL A 118 10.01 5.04 14.22
CA VAL A 118 10.84 4.85 13.02
C VAL A 118 10.20 5.56 11.82
N ILE A 119 8.90 5.40 11.60
CA ILE A 119 8.19 6.02 10.48
C ILE A 119 8.30 7.55 10.53
N TYR A 120 8.07 8.19 11.68
CA TYR A 120 8.23 9.65 11.79
C TYR A 120 9.66 10.10 11.54
N ARG A 121 10.63 9.38 12.12
CA ARG A 121 12.04 9.69 11.92
C ARG A 121 12.45 9.57 10.45
N LEU A 122 11.97 8.56 9.74
CA LEU A 122 12.25 8.35 8.32
C LEU A 122 11.67 9.46 7.45
N ASP A 123 10.46 9.94 7.74
CA ASP A 123 9.84 11.09 7.06
C ASP A 123 10.68 12.37 7.24
N ASP A 124 11.05 12.67 8.49
CA ASP A 124 11.93 13.81 8.81
C ASP A 124 13.31 13.67 8.13
N GLN A 125 13.93 12.49 8.19
CA GLN A 125 15.22 12.22 7.54
C GLN A 125 15.13 12.39 6.02
N TYR A 126 14.06 11.90 5.39
CA TYR A 126 13.84 12.07 3.96
C TYR A 126 13.79 13.55 3.58
N TYR A 127 13.07 14.38 4.35
CA TYR A 127 13.06 15.83 4.15
C TYR A 127 14.46 16.45 4.29
N LEU A 128 15.20 16.10 5.35
CA LEU A 128 16.53 16.66 5.60
C LEU A 128 17.55 16.26 4.51
N VAL A 129 17.54 15.00 4.08
CA VAL A 129 18.43 14.46 3.05
C VAL A 129 18.09 15.04 1.67
N SER A 130 16.81 15.06 1.28
CA SER A 130 16.35 15.63 0.00
C SER A 130 16.70 17.10 -0.16
N ASN A 131 16.68 17.86 0.94
CA ASN A 131 17.02 19.27 0.95
C ASN A 131 18.51 19.54 1.24
N LYS A 132 19.36 18.50 1.33
CA LYS A 132 20.81 18.59 1.60
C LYS A 132 21.13 19.36 2.89
N ILE A 133 20.25 19.23 3.89
CA ILE A 133 20.42 19.87 5.21
C ILE A 133 21.40 19.06 6.08
N VAL A 134 21.49 17.76 5.83
CA VAL A 134 22.39 16.82 6.53
C VAL A 134 23.35 16.15 5.55
N MET A 135 24.42 15.52 6.08
CA MET A 135 25.43 14.81 5.28
C MET A 135 25.01 13.41 4.84
N GLN A 136 23.96 12.84 5.44
CA GLN A 136 23.40 11.54 5.03
C GLN A 136 22.96 11.60 3.56
N THR A 137 23.22 10.53 2.83
CA THR A 137 22.89 10.37 1.41
C THR A 137 21.55 9.65 1.21
N MET A 138 21.00 9.73 0.00
CA MET A 138 19.76 9.00 -0.35
C MET A 138 19.94 7.47 -0.29
N ASP A 139 21.11 6.97 -0.70
CA ASP A 139 21.40 5.53 -0.68
C ASP A 139 21.49 4.99 0.76
N GLU A 140 22.06 5.78 1.68
CA GLU A 140 22.08 5.44 3.11
C GLU A 140 20.66 5.41 3.69
N LEU A 141 19.79 6.36 3.30
CA LEU A 141 18.39 6.38 3.75
C LEU A 141 17.59 5.22 3.14
N GLU A 142 17.81 4.87 1.87
CA GLU A 142 17.18 3.72 1.24
C GLU A 142 17.58 2.41 1.94
N THR A 143 18.85 2.27 2.32
CA THR A 143 19.34 1.13 3.10
C THR A 143 18.65 1.06 4.47
N GLU A 144 18.51 2.19 5.15
CA GLU A 144 17.85 2.26 6.46
C GLU A 144 16.36 1.86 6.39
N ILE A 145 15.65 2.28 5.35
CA ILE A 145 14.25 1.87 5.09
C ILE A 145 14.17 0.39 4.78
N PHE A 146 15.08 -0.12 3.95
CA PHE A 146 15.16 -1.55 3.64
C PHE A 146 15.40 -2.37 4.91
N ASP A 147 16.35 -1.97 5.76
CA ASP A 147 16.65 -2.64 7.01
C ASP A 147 15.45 -2.62 7.96
N PHE A 148 14.74 -1.50 8.08
CA PHE A 148 13.51 -1.41 8.85
C PHE A 148 12.45 -2.40 8.34
N LEU A 149 12.17 -2.37 7.03
CA LEU A 149 11.16 -3.24 6.41
C LEU A 149 11.57 -4.71 6.40
N SER A 150 12.87 -5.02 6.47
CA SER A 150 13.39 -6.39 6.47
C SER A 150 12.89 -7.23 7.65
N ASN A 151 12.53 -6.57 8.77
CA ASN A 151 12.00 -7.19 9.98
C ASN A 151 10.63 -7.86 9.78
N TYR A 152 9.91 -7.52 8.70
CA TYR A 152 8.58 -8.07 8.43
C TYR A 152 8.65 -9.21 7.41
N SER A 153 7.99 -10.32 7.74
CA SER A 153 7.95 -11.51 6.88
C SER A 153 7.15 -11.24 5.61
N GLU A 154 7.70 -11.59 4.44
CA GLU A 154 7.00 -11.46 3.16
C GLU A 154 5.76 -12.36 3.14
N LYS A 155 4.56 -11.77 3.29
CA LYS A 155 3.28 -12.48 3.28
C LYS A 155 2.20 -11.64 2.59
N SER A 156 2.25 -11.56 1.27
CA SER A 156 1.17 -10.94 0.48
C SER A 156 1.15 -11.46 -0.95
N GLU A 157 -0.04 -11.47 -1.54
CA GLU A 157 -0.25 -11.81 -2.95
C GLU A 157 -0.36 -10.54 -3.82
N ILE A 158 -0.02 -9.36 -3.29
CA ILE A 158 -0.16 -8.06 -3.97
C ILE A 158 0.61 -7.95 -5.29
N LEU A 159 1.68 -8.72 -5.48
CA LEU A 159 2.37 -8.75 -6.76
C LEU A 159 1.58 -9.48 -7.83
N ASN A 160 0.82 -10.52 -7.46
CA ASN A 160 -0.14 -11.13 -8.37
C ASN A 160 -1.25 -10.12 -8.71
N ILE A 161 -1.57 -9.22 -7.79
CA ILE A 161 -2.55 -8.15 -7.98
C ILE A 161 -2.04 -7.09 -8.98
N LEU A 162 -0.81 -6.61 -8.83
CA LEU A 162 -0.32 -5.44 -9.57
C LEU A 162 0.41 -5.76 -10.90
N ASN A 163 0.76 -7.02 -11.15
CA ASN A 163 1.44 -7.44 -12.39
C ASN A 163 0.50 -8.07 -13.45
N CYS A 164 -0.82 -8.00 -13.25
CA CYS A 164 -1.85 -8.42 -14.21
C CYS A 164 -2.23 -7.30 -15.19
#